data_AF-A0A816WH41-F1
#
_entry.id   AF-A0A816WH41-F1
#
_cell.length_a   1.000
_cell.length_b   1.000
_cell.length_c   1.000
_cell.angle_alpha   90.00
_cell.angle_beta   90.00
_cell.angle_gamma   90.00
#
_symmetry.space_group_name_H-M   'P 1'
#
loop_
_entity.id
_entity.type
_entity.pdbx_description
1 polymer ?
#
loop_
_entity_poly.entity_id
_entity_poly.type
_entity_poly.pdbx_seq_one_letter_code
_entity_poly.pdbx_strand_id
1 'polypeptide(L)'
;MVLSNTTIPSTSDAALIATLNNAAFQIIRYGSIFIFIFGTIGNTLNILVLSQSSFYSSSCAQLFLFASAMNLFAIISGLTSRMLAGWGADLTATNRFFCKLRGFTVNTARPVAIWYILFAMIDRWLLSSVKTERRQMSSVKNARRAMVISLIFATLYFSHVIYCQEPYQINSPQKCYGATLVCRYVTDLSFTFGSS
;
A
#
# COMPACT_ATOMS: atom_id res chain seq x y z
N MET A 1 -32.03 -24.77 -22.68
CA MET A 1 -32.21 -24.90 -21.22
C MET A 1 -30.97 -25.61 -20.68
N VAL A 2 -29.95 -24.84 -20.29
CA VAL A 2 -28.70 -25.39 -19.74
C VAL A 2 -28.93 -25.60 -18.25
N LEU A 3 -29.00 -26.87 -17.83
CA LEU A 3 -29.07 -27.27 -16.43
C LEU A 3 -27.71 -26.97 -15.78
N SER A 4 -27.64 -25.92 -14.97
CA SER A 4 -26.49 -25.67 -14.08
C SER A 4 -26.49 -26.75 -13.00
N ASN A 5 -25.61 -27.74 -13.18
CA ASN A 5 -25.35 -28.81 -12.22
C ASN A 5 -24.73 -28.18 -10.96
N THR A 6 -25.54 -27.98 -9.93
CA THR A 6 -25.07 -27.57 -8.60
C THR A 6 -24.46 -28.80 -7.92
N THR A 7 -23.17 -29.02 -8.15
CA THR A 7 -22.39 -29.95 -7.32
C THR A 7 -22.38 -29.43 -5.89
N ILE A 8 -23.18 -30.05 -5.03
CA ILE A 8 -23.05 -29.94 -3.58
C ILE A 8 -21.62 -30.38 -3.25
N PRO A 9 -20.78 -29.53 -2.64
CA PRO A 9 -19.40 -29.89 -2.36
C PRO A 9 -19.39 -31.13 -1.45
N SER A 10 -18.58 -32.12 -1.81
CA SER A 10 -18.42 -33.31 -1.00
C SER A 10 -17.91 -32.91 0.39
N THR A 11 -18.27 -33.65 1.44
CA THR A 11 -17.87 -33.33 2.83
C THR A 11 -16.35 -33.20 3.01
N SER A 12 -15.58 -33.90 2.17
CA SER A 12 -14.12 -33.76 2.06
C SER A 12 -13.67 -32.43 1.47
N ASP A 13 -14.34 -31.91 0.44
CA ASP A 13 -13.99 -30.62 -0.17
C ASP A 13 -14.28 -29.47 0.80
N ALA A 14 -15.38 -29.55 1.55
CA ALA A 14 -15.73 -28.57 2.58
C ALA A 14 -14.70 -28.55 3.73
N ALA A 15 -14.23 -29.72 4.18
CA ALA A 15 -13.21 -29.84 5.22
C ALA A 15 -11.83 -29.35 4.75
N LEU A 16 -11.48 -29.62 3.47
CA LEU A 16 -10.25 -29.12 2.86
C LEU A 16 -10.26 -27.59 2.74
N ILE A 17 -11.36 -27.01 2.25
CA ILE A 17 -11.53 -25.54 2.15
C ILE A 17 -11.46 -24.90 3.54
N ALA A 18 -12.08 -25.50 4.56
CA ALA A 18 -12.01 -24.99 5.93
C ALA A 18 -10.57 -25.01 6.48
N THR A 19 -9.82 -26.08 6.23
CA THR A 19 -8.42 -26.22 6.66
C THR A 19 -7.52 -25.21 5.96
N LEU A 20 -7.68 -25.05 4.64
CA LEU A 20 -6.97 -24.04 3.84
C LEU A 20 -7.25 -22.61 4.31
N ASN A 21 -8.52 -22.28 4.55
CA ASN A 21 -8.90 -20.96 5.06
C ASN A 21 -8.33 -20.69 6.45
N ASN A 22 -8.33 -21.68 7.34
CA ASN A 22 -7.71 -21.54 8.66
C ASN A 22 -6.20 -21.34 8.56
N ALA A 23 -5.50 -22.15 7.74
CA ALA A 23 -4.06 -22.00 7.51
C ALA A 23 -3.72 -20.60 6.94
N ALA A 24 -4.48 -20.14 5.94
CA ALA A 24 -4.34 -18.80 5.36
C ALA A 24 -4.56 -17.71 6.42
N PHE A 25 -5.56 -17.86 7.29
CA PHE A 25 -5.81 -16.92 8.38
C PHE A 25 -4.64 -16.84 9.36
N GLN A 26 -4.06 -17.98 9.75
CA GLN A 26 -2.90 -18.01 10.65
C GLN A 26 -1.68 -17.35 10.00
N ILE A 27 -1.39 -17.68 8.73
CA ILE A 27 -0.26 -17.09 7.99
C ILE A 27 -0.43 -15.57 7.87
N ILE A 28 -1.61 -15.09 7.50
CA ILE A 28 -1.88 -13.65 7.38
C ILE A 28 -1.77 -12.97 8.75
N ARG A 29 -2.25 -13.61 9.82
CA ARG A 29 -2.20 -13.06 11.18
C ARG A 29 -0.77 -12.92 11.68
N TYR A 30 0.00 -14.01 11.69
CA TYR A 30 1.39 -13.97 12.16
C TYR A 30 2.30 -13.20 11.21
N GLY A 31 2.15 -13.40 9.90
CA GLY A 31 2.91 -12.68 8.88
C GLY A 31 2.71 -11.16 8.96
N SER A 32 1.48 -10.69 9.20
CA SER A 32 1.24 -9.25 9.38
C SER A 32 1.94 -8.69 10.62
N ILE A 33 1.97 -9.43 11.74
CA ILE A 33 2.66 -9.00 12.97
C ILE A 33 4.18 -8.92 12.74
N PHE A 34 4.76 -9.93 12.08
CA PHE A 34 6.18 -9.92 11.72
C PHE A 34 6.53 -8.73 10.81
N ILE A 35 5.76 -8.52 9.74
CA ILE A 35 5.96 -7.38 8.82
C ILE A 35 5.79 -6.05 9.55
N PHE A 36 4.87 -5.95 10.51
CA PHE A 36 4.69 -4.75 11.31
C PHE A 36 5.94 -4.43 12.13
N ILE A 37 6.46 -5.40 12.90
CA ILE A 37 7.62 -5.20 13.78
C ILE A 37 8.86 -4.88 12.95
N PHE A 38 9.21 -5.75 12.00
CA PHE A 38 10.42 -5.58 11.19
C PHE A 38 10.31 -4.37 10.25
N GLY A 39 9.12 -4.14 9.68
CA GLY A 39 8.88 -3.01 8.79
C GLY A 39 8.93 -1.67 9.50
N THR A 40 8.36 -1.56 10.72
CA THR A 40 8.46 -0.32 11.50
C THR A 40 9.90 -0.05 11.92
N ILE A 41 10.59 -1.03 12.52
CA ILE A 41 11.99 -0.88 12.94
C ILE A 41 12.88 -0.52 11.76
N GLY A 42 12.79 -1.24 10.64
CA GLY A 42 13.61 -0.99 9.46
C GLY A 42 13.38 0.40 8.85
N ASN A 43 12.12 0.82 8.67
CA ASN A 43 11.84 2.15 8.13
C ASN A 43 12.21 3.27 9.11
N THR A 44 12.03 3.08 10.42
CA THR A 44 12.46 4.06 11.45
C THR A 44 13.98 4.21 11.46
N LEU A 45 14.74 3.11 11.42
CA LEU A 45 16.20 3.16 11.34
C LEU A 45 16.67 3.89 10.07
N ASN A 46 16.05 3.61 8.92
CA ASN A 46 16.34 4.32 7.67
C ASN A 46 16.09 5.83 7.79
N ILE A 47 14.98 6.24 8.40
CA ILE A 47 14.68 7.65 8.62
C ILE A 47 15.73 8.28 9.54
N LEU A 48 16.07 7.65 10.66
CA LEU A 48 17.06 8.17 11.61
C LEU A 48 18.43 8.35 10.96
N VAL A 49 18.92 7.34 10.24
CA VAL A 49 20.23 7.39 9.56
C VAL A 49 20.23 8.43 8.44
N LEU A 50 19.23 8.44 7.57
CA LEU A 50 19.18 9.34 6.41
C LEU A 50 18.80 10.78 6.78
N SER A 51 18.23 11.01 7.96
CA SER A 51 17.92 12.36 8.47
C SER A 51 19.14 13.12 8.98
N GLN A 52 20.27 12.44 9.18
CA GLN A 52 21.51 13.10 9.59
C GLN A 52 21.99 14.08 8.50
N SER A 53 22.41 15.29 8.91
CA SER A 53 22.73 16.38 7.96
C SER A 53 23.85 16.00 6.98
N SER A 54 24.74 15.09 7.37
CA SER A 54 25.81 14.56 6.53
C SER A 54 25.30 13.83 5.28
N PHE A 55 24.17 13.12 5.39
CA PHE A 55 23.59 12.33 4.28
C PHE A 55 22.47 13.07 3.56
N TYR A 56 21.74 13.96 4.24
CA TYR A 56 20.59 14.69 3.71
C TYR A 56 20.93 15.69 2.58
N SER A 57 22.22 15.98 2.36
CA SER A 57 22.68 16.85 1.28
C SER A 57 22.50 16.26 -0.13
N SER A 58 22.28 14.93 -0.25
CA SER A 58 22.12 14.26 -1.55
C SER A 58 20.65 14.06 -1.93
N SER A 59 20.33 14.20 -3.23
CA SER A 59 18.99 13.98 -3.78
C SER A 59 18.49 12.55 -3.51
N CYS A 60 19.36 11.57 -3.72
CA CYS A 60 19.11 10.14 -3.47
C CYS A 60 18.73 9.87 -2.00
N ALA A 61 19.46 10.42 -1.03
CA ALA A 61 19.15 10.21 0.39
C ALA A 61 17.78 10.81 0.76
N GLN A 62 17.43 11.98 0.21
CA GLN A 62 16.10 12.57 0.43
C GLN A 62 15.00 11.66 -0.13
N LEU A 63 15.16 11.15 -1.36
CA LEU A 63 14.19 10.23 -1.97
C LEU A 63 13.99 8.97 -1.13
N PHE A 64 15.07 8.35 -0.62
CA PHE A 64 14.97 7.18 0.25
C PHE A 64 14.35 7.49 1.62
N LEU A 65 14.62 8.68 2.18
CA LEU A 65 14.00 9.12 3.44
C LEU A 65 12.49 9.28 3.25
N PHE A 66 12.05 9.96 2.20
CA PHE A 66 10.63 10.12 1.90
C PHE A 66 9.97 8.77 1.58
N ALA A 67 10.63 7.87 0.85
CA ALA A 67 10.13 6.52 0.62
C ALA A 67 9.91 5.75 1.94
N SER A 68 10.88 5.82 2.85
CA SER A 68 10.80 5.18 4.18
C SER A 68 9.69 5.78 5.03
N ALA A 69 9.50 7.10 4.98
CA ALA A 69 8.40 7.79 5.66
C ALA A 69 7.02 7.37 5.11
N MET A 70 6.87 7.28 3.78
CA MET A 70 5.63 6.82 3.14
C MET A 70 5.34 5.34 3.45
N ASN A 71 6.36 4.49 3.47
CA ASN A 71 6.23 3.09 3.88
C ASN A 71 5.81 2.97 5.35
N LEU A 72 6.42 3.74 6.24
CA LEU A 72 6.03 3.76 7.66
C LEU A 72 4.57 4.21 7.82
N PHE A 73 4.17 5.26 7.11
CA PHE A 73 2.79 5.74 7.09
C PHE A 73 1.80 4.69 6.56
N ALA A 74 2.18 3.96 5.50
CA ALA A 74 1.39 2.86 4.95
C ALA A 74 1.25 1.68 5.93
N ILE A 75 2.32 1.35 6.66
CA ILE A 75 2.31 0.29 7.67
C ILE A 75 1.41 0.66 8.84
N ILE A 76 1.56 1.87 9.39
CA ILE A 76 0.73 2.34 10.51
C ILE A 76 -0.74 2.38 10.10
N SER A 77 -1.08 3.08 9.01
CA SER A 77 -2.49 3.17 8.57
C SER A 77 -3.10 1.82 8.17
N GLY A 78 -2.33 0.99 7.46
CA GLY A 78 -2.81 -0.28 6.91
C GLY A 78 -2.95 -1.40 7.93
N LEU A 79 -1.94 -1.58 8.79
CA LEU A 79 -1.86 -2.69 9.74
C LEU A 79 -2.52 -2.37 11.08
N THR A 80 -2.44 -1.12 11.58
CA THR A 80 -3.17 -0.76 12.82
C THR A 80 -4.68 -1.02 12.66
N SER A 81 -5.23 -0.70 11.49
CA SER A 81 -6.62 -1.00 11.17
C SER A 81 -6.94 -2.51 11.15
N ARG A 82 -5.99 -3.36 10.72
CA ARG A 82 -6.15 -4.83 10.76
C ARG A 82 -6.02 -5.39 12.18
N MET A 83 -5.16 -4.81 13.00
CA MET A 83 -4.99 -5.21 14.40
C MET A 83 -6.22 -4.87 15.22
N LEU A 84 -6.80 -3.68 15.00
CA LEU A 84 -8.05 -3.25 15.65
C LEU A 84 -9.23 -4.16 15.28
N ALA A 85 -9.28 -4.64 14.04
CA ALA A 85 -10.27 -5.62 13.60
C ALA A 85 -10.21 -6.95 14.34
N GLY A 86 -8.99 -7.37 14.73
CA GLY A 86 -8.79 -8.58 15.52
C GLY A 86 -9.24 -8.49 16.97
N TRP A 87 -9.47 -7.27 17.49
CA TRP A 87 -9.84 -7.01 18.90
C TRP A 87 -11.31 -6.61 19.07
N GLY A 88 -12.13 -6.75 18.02
CA GLY A 88 -13.58 -6.49 18.07
C GLY A 88 -13.96 -5.00 18.04
N ALA A 89 -12.99 -4.08 18.06
CA ALA A 89 -13.20 -2.64 17.93
C ALA A 89 -12.92 -2.19 16.49
N ASP A 90 -13.79 -2.60 15.56
CA ASP A 90 -13.68 -2.21 14.15
C ASP A 90 -14.20 -0.80 13.90
N LEU A 91 -13.39 0.22 14.23
CA LEU A 91 -13.66 1.62 13.87
C LEU A 91 -13.93 1.80 12.37
N THR A 92 -13.33 0.94 11.53
CA THR A 92 -13.52 0.90 10.09
C THR A 92 -14.93 0.44 9.67
N ALA A 93 -15.60 -0.35 10.50
CA ALA A 93 -16.97 -0.79 10.26
C ALA A 93 -18.00 0.22 10.78
N THR A 94 -17.63 0.96 11.83
CA THR A 94 -18.51 1.97 12.45
C THR A 94 -18.45 3.31 11.72
N ASN A 95 -17.29 3.71 11.18
CA ASN A 95 -17.09 5.05 10.64
C ASN A 95 -16.69 5.04 9.16
N ARG A 96 -17.57 5.62 8.32
CA ARG A 96 -17.38 5.77 6.87
C ARG A 96 -16.09 6.48 6.51
N PHE A 97 -15.71 7.48 7.31
CA PHE A 97 -14.52 8.29 7.06
C PHE A 97 -13.24 7.47 7.21
N PHE A 98 -13.12 6.69 8.29
CA PHE A 98 -11.95 5.84 8.51
C PHE A 98 -11.80 4.74 7.46
N CYS A 99 -12.92 4.17 6.99
CA CYS A 99 -12.94 3.20 5.91
C CYS A 99 -12.34 3.76 4.62
N LYS A 100 -12.84 4.93 4.18
CA LYS A 100 -12.37 5.64 2.98
C LYS A 100 -10.93 6.10 3.11
N LEU A 101 -10.59 6.71 4.24
CA LEU A 101 -9.24 7.22 4.50
C LEU A 101 -8.22 6.07 4.48
N ARG A 102 -8.54 4.94 5.11
CA ARG A 102 -7.67 3.77 5.13
C ARG A 102 -7.39 3.25 3.73
N GLY A 103 -8.44 3.04 2.92
CA GLY A 103 -8.25 2.52 1.56
C GLY A 103 -7.46 3.50 0.71
N PHE A 104 -7.80 4.78 0.77
CA PHE A 104 -7.05 5.82 0.08
C PHE A 104 -5.57 5.84 0.49
N THR A 105 -5.28 5.95 1.79
CA THR A 105 -3.91 6.03 2.30
C THR A 105 -3.07 4.83 1.92
N VAL A 106 -3.58 3.61 2.09
CA VAL A 106 -2.83 2.39 1.77
C VAL A 106 -2.58 2.26 0.27
N ASN A 107 -3.57 2.63 -0.55
CA ASN A 107 -3.49 2.53 -2.00
C ASN A 107 -2.59 3.62 -2.61
N THR A 108 -2.52 4.81 -2.00
CA THR A 108 -1.61 5.87 -2.46
C THR A 108 -0.19 5.68 -1.93
N ALA A 109 -0.01 5.36 -0.64
CA ALA A 109 1.31 5.42 0.00
C ALA A 109 2.28 4.34 -0.50
N ARG A 110 1.80 3.13 -0.79
CA ARG A 110 2.63 2.01 -1.29
C ARG A 110 3.26 2.29 -2.65
N PRO A 111 2.50 2.59 -3.71
CA PRO A 111 3.09 2.90 -5.01
C PRO A 111 3.94 4.17 -4.97
N VAL A 112 3.56 5.20 -4.20
CA VAL A 112 4.41 6.39 -4.04
C VAL A 112 5.78 6.04 -3.45
N ALA A 113 5.83 5.17 -2.42
CA ALA A 113 7.09 4.72 -1.86
C ALA A 113 7.96 3.96 -2.89
N ILE A 114 7.33 3.11 -3.72
CA ILE A 114 8.02 2.40 -4.82
C ILE A 114 8.57 3.42 -5.84
N TRP A 115 7.77 4.40 -6.24
CA TRP A 115 8.18 5.43 -7.20
C TRP A 115 9.35 6.26 -6.68
N TYR A 116 9.38 6.58 -5.39
CA TYR A 116 10.50 7.29 -4.78
C TYR A 116 11.78 6.45 -4.74
N ILE A 117 11.66 5.14 -4.49
CA ILE A 117 12.80 4.22 -4.61
C ILE A 117 13.29 4.14 -6.05
N LEU A 118 12.39 4.04 -7.04
CA LEU A 118 12.72 4.06 -8.46
C LEU A 118 13.45 5.35 -8.86
N PHE A 119 12.96 6.51 -8.42
CA PHE A 119 13.65 7.78 -8.67
C PHE A 119 14.99 7.85 -7.97
N ALA A 120 15.14 7.29 -6.78
CA ALA A 120 16.43 7.23 -6.09
C ALA A 120 17.45 6.39 -6.88
N MET A 121 17.00 5.29 -7.50
CA MET A 121 17.83 4.46 -8.37
C MET A 121 18.20 5.19 -9.68
N ILE A 122 17.25 5.91 -10.29
CA ILE A 122 17.51 6.74 -11.48
C ILE A 122 18.52 7.85 -11.15
N ASP A 123 18.35 8.55 -10.03
CA ASP A 123 19.26 9.60 -9.55
C ASP A 123 20.68 9.05 -9.36
N ARG A 124 20.81 7.88 -8.71
CA ARG A 124 22.09 7.20 -8.54
C ARG A 124 22.72 6.78 -9.88
N TRP A 125 21.91 6.33 -10.84
CA TRP A 125 22.40 5.99 -12.18
C TRP A 125 22.88 7.22 -12.94
N LEU A 126 22.15 8.34 -12.86
CA LEU A 126 22.56 9.61 -13.45
C LEU A 126 23.88 10.13 -12.86
N LEU A 127 24.08 9.98 -11.55
CA LEU A 127 25.34 10.31 -10.87
C LEU A 127 26.52 9.45 -11.32
N SER A 128 26.28 8.17 -11.66
CA SER A 128 27.31 7.25 -12.17
C SER A 128 27.67 7.48 -13.64
N SER A 129 26.90 8.29 -14.36
CA SER A 129 27.13 8.53 -15.79
C SER A 129 28.36 9.42 -16.02
N VAL A 130 29.17 9.06 -17.03
CA VAL A 130 30.38 9.82 -17.43
C VAL A 130 30.03 11.18 -18.03
N LYS A 131 28.81 11.34 -18.59
CA LYS A 131 28.38 12.58 -19.25
C LYS A 131 27.97 13.63 -18.23
N THR A 132 28.66 14.76 -18.21
CA THR A 132 28.42 15.89 -17.29
C THR A 132 26.98 16.41 -17.33
N GLU A 133 26.35 16.44 -18.52
CA GLU A 133 24.95 16.84 -18.68
C GLU A 133 23.98 15.94 -17.89
N ARG A 134 24.20 14.62 -17.94
CA ARG A 134 23.37 13.64 -17.20
C ARG A 134 23.60 13.73 -15.70
N ARG A 135 24.83 14.01 -15.27
CA ARG A 135 25.17 14.22 -13.86
C ARG A 135 24.53 15.51 -13.31
N GLN A 136 24.41 16.56 -14.11
CA GLN A 136 23.75 17.81 -13.71
C GLN A 136 22.23 17.68 -13.55
N MET A 137 21.59 16.70 -14.20
CA MET A 137 20.16 16.40 -14.00
C MET A 137 19.86 15.86 -12.59
N SER A 138 20.84 15.22 -11.94
CA SER A 138 20.77 14.78 -10.55
C SER A 138 20.92 15.97 -9.60
N SER A 139 19.84 16.76 -9.47
CA SER A 139 19.76 17.92 -8.58
C SER A 139 18.68 17.72 -7.53
N VAL A 140 18.95 18.15 -6.30
CA VAL A 140 18.00 18.09 -5.17
C VAL A 140 16.70 18.82 -5.51
N LYS A 141 16.79 19.91 -6.27
CA LYS A 141 15.62 20.67 -6.75
C LYS A 141 14.75 19.83 -7.68
N ASN A 142 15.36 19.07 -8.57
CA ASN A 142 14.64 18.22 -9.52
C ASN A 142 14.02 17.01 -8.82
N ALA A 143 14.75 16.37 -7.92
CA ALA A 143 14.22 15.27 -7.09
C ALA A 143 13.03 15.73 -6.24
N ARG A 144 13.09 16.91 -5.60
CA ARG A 144 11.96 17.46 -4.85
C ARG A 144 10.75 17.76 -5.74
N ARG A 145 10.97 18.31 -6.95
CA ARG A 145 9.88 18.52 -7.91
C ARG A 145 9.24 17.21 -8.33
N ALA A 146 10.05 16.19 -8.66
CA ALA A 146 9.55 14.86 -9.00
C ALA A 146 8.74 14.24 -7.84
N MET A 147 9.23 14.34 -6.60
CA MET A 147 8.50 13.86 -5.43
C MET A 147 7.11 14.47 -5.29
N VAL A 148 7.03 15.81 -5.41
CA VAL A 148 5.75 16.55 -5.28
C VAL A 148 4.81 16.20 -6.44
N ILE A 149 5.31 16.18 -7.67
CA ILE A 149 4.51 15.84 -8.86
C ILE A 149 3.95 14.42 -8.73
N SER A 150 4.78 13.45 -8.33
CA SER A 150 4.35 12.06 -8.16
C SER A 150 3.37 11.88 -7.00
N LEU A 151 3.51 12.64 -5.90
CA LEU A 151 2.54 12.63 -4.82
C LEU A 151 1.17 13.16 -5.28
N ILE A 152 1.16 14.27 -6.01
CA ILE A 152 -0.06 14.87 -6.57
C ILE A 152 -0.71 13.89 -7.56
N PHE A 153 0.08 13.34 -8.48
CA PHE A 153 -0.40 12.38 -9.47
C PHE A 153 -1.02 11.14 -8.81
N ALA A 154 -0.35 10.56 -7.81
CA ALA A 154 -0.88 9.41 -7.08
C ALA A 154 -2.15 9.76 -6.30
N THR A 155 -2.20 10.92 -5.65
CA THR A 155 -3.40 11.40 -4.93
C THR A 155 -4.59 11.54 -5.88
N LEU A 156 -4.39 12.12 -7.07
CA LEU A 156 -5.43 12.25 -8.08
C LEU A 156 -5.87 10.91 -8.65
N TYR A 157 -4.92 10.03 -8.97
CA TYR A 157 -5.20 8.70 -9.51
C TYR A 157 -6.03 7.85 -8.53
N PHE A 158 -5.68 7.84 -7.24
CA PHE A 158 -6.39 7.07 -6.22
C PHE A 158 -7.58 7.81 -5.59
N SER A 159 -7.90 9.03 -6.02
CA SER A 159 -9.05 9.79 -5.50
C SER A 159 -10.37 9.04 -5.68
N HIS A 160 -10.50 8.23 -6.74
CA HIS A 160 -11.67 7.40 -7.01
C HIS A 160 -11.97 6.41 -5.86
N VAL A 161 -10.95 5.96 -5.13
CA VAL A 161 -11.08 5.02 -4.00
C VAL A 161 -11.90 5.65 -2.86
N ILE A 162 -11.76 6.96 -2.63
CA ILE A 162 -12.50 7.69 -1.58
C ILE A 162 -14.00 7.68 -1.87
N TYR A 163 -14.39 7.78 -3.14
CA TYR A 163 -15.79 7.77 -3.54
C TYR A 163 -16.36 6.36 -3.56
N CYS A 164 -15.57 5.40 -4.02
CA CYS A 164 -15.99 4.02 -4.25
C CYS A 164 -16.17 3.17 -2.99
N GLN A 165 -15.52 3.52 -1.88
CA GLN A 165 -15.58 2.72 -0.65
C GLN A 165 -16.75 3.12 0.25
N GLU A 166 -17.57 2.13 0.62
CA GLU A 166 -18.61 2.29 1.62
C GLU A 166 -18.42 1.31 2.78
N PRO A 167 -18.76 1.71 4.02
CA PRO A 167 -18.75 0.79 5.16
C PRO A 167 -20.02 -0.06 5.14
N TYR A 168 -19.84 -1.36 5.42
CA TYR A 168 -20.86 -2.34 5.76
C TYR A 168 -22.04 -2.50 4.77
N GLN A 169 -22.07 -3.65 4.09
CA GLN A 169 -23.32 -4.26 3.62
C GLN A 169 -23.52 -5.63 4.26
N ILE A 170 -24.78 -5.97 4.56
CA ILE A 170 -25.22 -7.17 5.31
C ILE A 170 -24.73 -8.49 4.66
N ASN A 171 -24.30 -8.47 3.40
CA ASN A 171 -23.94 -9.66 2.61
C ASN A 171 -22.44 -9.76 2.24
N SER A 172 -21.55 -8.94 2.82
CA SER A 172 -20.11 -8.97 2.46
C SER A 172 -19.21 -9.40 3.63
N PRO A 173 -18.28 -10.37 3.44
CA PRO A 173 -17.34 -10.80 4.47
C PRO A 173 -16.29 -9.73 4.84
N GLN A 174 -16.20 -8.65 4.07
CA GLN A 174 -15.29 -7.53 4.33
C GLN A 174 -16.06 -6.30 4.80
N LYS A 175 -15.60 -5.67 5.90
CA LYS A 175 -16.27 -4.54 6.54
C LYS A 175 -16.18 -3.22 5.74
N CYS A 176 -15.24 -3.13 4.80
CA CYS A 176 -15.06 -2.03 3.85
C CYS A 176 -15.06 -2.59 2.43
N TYR A 177 -16.02 -2.16 1.62
CA TYR A 177 -16.26 -2.80 0.34
C TYR A 177 -16.62 -1.75 -0.74
N GLY A 178 -16.31 -2.09 -2.00
CA GLY A 178 -16.62 -1.22 -3.14
C GLY A 178 -18.13 -1.24 -3.39
N ALA A 179 -18.80 -0.09 -3.29
CA ALA A 179 -20.25 0.00 -3.32
C ALA A 179 -20.89 -0.55 -4.62
N THR A 180 -20.15 -0.49 -5.73
CA THR A 180 -20.60 -0.95 -7.04
C THR A 180 -19.62 -1.93 -7.68
N LEU A 181 -20.13 -2.75 -8.62
CA LEU A 181 -19.30 -3.66 -9.42
C LEU A 181 -18.21 -2.90 -10.20
N VAL A 182 -18.54 -1.70 -10.70
CA VAL A 182 -17.60 -0.81 -11.39
C VAL A 182 -16.46 -0.40 -10.45
N CYS A 183 -16.78 -0.01 -9.21
CA CYS A 183 -15.77 0.34 -8.22
C CYS A 183 -14.85 -0.83 -7.87
N ARG A 184 -15.37 -2.07 -7.85
CA ARG A 184 -14.56 -3.29 -7.72
C ARG A 184 -13.58 -3.42 -8.87
N TYR A 185 -14.08 -3.39 -10.11
CA TYR A 185 -13.24 -3.54 -11.30
C TYR A 185 -12.16 -2.45 -11.38
N VAL A 186 -12.52 -1.18 -11.15
CA VAL A 186 -11.55 -0.08 -11.18
C VAL A 186 -10.48 -0.26 -10.11
N THR A 187 -10.89 -0.67 -8.89
CA THR A 187 -9.94 -0.92 -7.80
C THR A 187 -9.00 -2.08 -8.13
N ASP A 188 -9.51 -3.18 -8.65
CA ASP A 188 -8.70 -4.35 -9.05
C ASP A 188 -7.76 -4.02 -10.21
N LEU A 189 -8.21 -3.20 -11.17
CA LEU A 189 -7.38 -2.70 -12.26
C LEU A 189 -6.25 -1.82 -11.72
N SER A 190 -6.58 -0.88 -10.82
CA SER A 190 -5.60 -0.02 -10.17
C SER A 190 -4.59 -0.79 -9.34
N PHE A 191 -4.97 -1.90 -8.70
CA PHE A 191 -4.02 -2.80 -8.05
C PHE A 191 -3.11 -3.49 -9.05
N THR A 192 -3.68 -4.03 -10.13
CA THR A 192 -2.91 -4.72 -11.17
C THR A 192 -1.84 -3.80 -11.77
N PHE A 193 -2.20 -2.57 -12.14
CA PHE A 193 -1.25 -1.62 -12.71
C PHE A 193 -0.37 -0.91 -11.67
N GLY A 194 -0.80 -0.83 -10.41
CA GLY A 194 -0.06 -0.17 -9.33
C GLY A 194 0.96 -1.06 -8.60
N SER A 195 0.87 -2.39 -8.74
CA SER A 195 1.80 -3.36 -8.14
C SER A 195 2.67 -4.12 -9.15
N SER A 196 2.57 -3.80 -10.44
CA SER A 196 3.40 -4.39 -11.51
C SER A 196 4.66 -3.58 -11.77
#